data_AF-A0A7X8EYY6-F1
#
_entry.id   AF-A0A7X8EYY6-F1
#
_cell.length_a   1.000
_cell.length_b   1.000
_cell.length_c   1.000
_cell.angle_alpha   90.00
_cell.angle_beta   90.00
_cell.angle_gamma   90.00
#
_symmetry.space_group_name_H-M   'P 1'
#
loop_
_entity.id
_entity.type
_entity.pdbx_description
1 polymer ?
#
loop_
_entity_poly.entity_id
_entity_poly.type
_entity_poly.pdbx_seq_one_letter_code
_entity_poly.pdbx_strand_id
1 'polypeptide(L)'
;GTERHESRRIDNQLRGRAGRQGDPGSSVFFLSFDDDLLRIFSPDWTVKALSLIGWEEGMPIQHKRISKGIEKAQKKVEERNFEARKSLLEYDEVMDYQRKIFYSRRRKIIEGKDLKKTIEDMIGDVINDAVDEFFAPDYPQRGISEWARVEFGVDLDPKRLRGQEAEQIVEMIRERAKKEIANDIPISLGEYLEDYDEIKTWKLDALCKWAMSAFRVNLSASKLRQMTAEEIEQTLIEAACQQVDKKDVSRVEDFLKEDYSVRMFAVWAESKFNIRLNPAELKDCTRDEARQKVVDRVAELYRKREVEYPVEYAMNMVFGPQGANVYAFEMLAEWARRKYESPLTPEELSQMQPKEIFETLLAMSKAWNNGKLMETIEQKLEAADAETLARWAKERFEAALEPEDLKDKERAKFVLLEAGRSFLRRELADLERFVLTQIFDTTWKDHLYAMDHLKESIMLRAYAEKDPKIEYKQEGFRMFNEMLRTIEDRVTDIIFRVRLQAGQQRRSVYNVRETQKQEVSQFESAARQQAAATAPQGEQTVKTIKLEQPKVGRNDPCPCGSGKKYKKCCGQRG
;
A
#
# COMPACT_ATOMS: atom_id res chain seq x y z
N GLY A 1 -27.50 -47.22 0.17
CA GLY A 1 -27.21 -45.94 0.83
C GLY A 1 -27.94 -45.94 2.15
N THR A 2 -27.27 -45.61 3.23
CA THR A 2 -27.84 -45.53 4.58
C THR A 2 -28.56 -44.20 4.83
N GLU A 3 -28.25 -43.19 4.02
CA GLU A 3 -28.86 -41.86 3.99
C GLU A 3 -28.79 -41.31 2.55
N ARG A 4 -29.30 -40.10 2.34
CA ARG A 4 -29.07 -39.34 1.11
C ARG A 4 -28.16 -38.15 1.32
N HIS A 5 -27.21 -37.97 0.41
CA HIS A 5 -26.34 -36.79 0.42
C HIS A 5 -27.13 -35.54 0.02
N GLU A 6 -26.63 -34.37 0.43
CA GLU A 6 -27.07 -33.06 -0.07
C GLU A 6 -27.01 -32.90 -1.60
N SER A 7 -26.24 -33.75 -2.30
CA SER A 7 -26.16 -33.74 -3.76
C SER A 7 -26.51 -35.10 -4.36
N ARG A 8 -27.47 -35.09 -5.28
CA ARG A 8 -27.91 -36.26 -6.03
C ARG A 8 -26.79 -36.87 -6.86
N ARG A 9 -25.81 -36.07 -7.29
CA ARG A 9 -24.64 -36.55 -8.02
C ARG A 9 -23.88 -37.62 -7.23
N ILE A 10 -23.72 -37.42 -5.92
CA ILE A 10 -22.98 -38.34 -5.05
C ILE A 10 -23.81 -39.61 -4.79
N ASP A 11 -25.13 -39.46 -4.58
CA ASP A 11 -26.04 -40.61 -4.49
C ASP A 11 -26.01 -41.46 -5.77
N ASN A 12 -26.00 -40.84 -6.95
CA ASN A 12 -25.91 -41.52 -8.23
C ASN A 12 -24.55 -42.21 -8.44
N GLN A 13 -23.46 -41.63 -7.94
CA GLN A 13 -22.16 -42.31 -7.92
C GLN A 13 -22.19 -43.58 -7.05
N LEU A 14 -22.89 -43.56 -5.91
CA LEU A 14 -23.07 -44.74 -5.06
C LEU A 14 -23.95 -45.79 -5.76
N ARG A 15 -25.04 -45.37 -6.42
CA ARG A 15 -25.90 -46.27 -7.23
C ARG A 15 -25.11 -46.94 -8.35
N GLY A 16 -24.28 -46.17 -9.07
CA GLY A 16 -23.46 -46.65 -10.18
C GLY A 16 -22.33 -47.61 -9.79
N ARG A 17 -22.18 -47.95 -8.50
CA ARG A 17 -21.30 -49.04 -8.08
C ARG A 17 -21.92 -50.43 -8.32
N ALA A 18 -23.25 -50.51 -8.40
CA ALA A 18 -23.96 -51.72 -8.81
C ALA A 18 -24.21 -51.71 -10.33
N GLY A 19 -24.31 -52.90 -10.94
CA GLY A 19 -24.66 -53.05 -12.36
C GLY A 19 -23.60 -52.56 -13.36
N ARG A 20 -22.32 -52.72 -13.01
CA ARG A 20 -21.21 -52.38 -13.91
C ARG A 20 -21.20 -53.31 -15.12
N GLN A 21 -20.89 -52.79 -16.30
CA GLN A 21 -20.78 -53.57 -17.54
C GLN A 21 -22.02 -54.43 -17.88
N GLY A 22 -23.21 -54.02 -17.43
CA GLY A 22 -24.45 -54.78 -17.66
C GLY A 22 -24.71 -55.90 -16.66
N ASP A 23 -23.88 -56.03 -15.62
CA ASP A 23 -24.12 -56.98 -14.53
C ASP A 23 -25.50 -56.74 -13.88
N PRO A 24 -26.19 -57.80 -13.43
CA PRO A 24 -27.40 -57.62 -12.63
C PRO A 24 -27.05 -56.94 -11.30
N GLY A 25 -27.77 -55.88 -10.95
CA GLY A 25 -27.55 -55.16 -9.71
C GLY A 25 -28.75 -54.30 -9.31
N SER A 26 -28.94 -54.13 -8.01
CA SER A 26 -29.97 -53.25 -7.44
C SER A 26 -29.37 -52.33 -6.39
N SER A 27 -29.89 -51.12 -6.26
CA SER A 27 -29.48 -50.17 -5.24
C SER A 27 -30.69 -49.68 -4.45
N VAL A 28 -30.60 -49.69 -3.12
CA VAL A 28 -31.64 -49.20 -2.21
C VAL A 28 -31.06 -48.09 -1.33
N PHE A 29 -31.88 -47.08 -1.05
CA PHE A 29 -31.57 -46.00 -0.11
C PHE A 29 -32.56 -46.08 1.05
N PHE A 30 -32.03 -46.12 2.26
CA PHE A 30 -32.79 -45.97 3.50
C PHE A 30 -32.65 -44.51 3.93
N LEU A 31 -33.73 -43.93 4.47
CA LEU A 31 -33.75 -42.59 5.02
C LEU A 31 -34.59 -42.60 6.30
N SER A 32 -34.23 -41.75 7.26
CA SER A 32 -35.00 -41.42 8.45
C SER A 32 -35.42 -39.96 8.45
N PHE A 33 -36.53 -39.62 9.09
CA PHE A 33 -36.89 -38.21 9.32
C PHE A 33 -35.90 -37.47 10.23
N ASP A 34 -35.07 -38.22 10.97
CA ASP A 34 -33.96 -37.69 11.76
C ASP A 34 -32.69 -37.42 10.94
N ASP A 35 -32.65 -37.75 9.65
CA ASP A 35 -31.51 -37.46 8.79
C ASP A 35 -31.37 -35.95 8.58
N ASP A 36 -30.15 -35.43 8.54
CA ASP A 36 -29.86 -33.99 8.43
C ASP A 36 -30.58 -33.33 7.23
N LEU A 37 -30.59 -34.03 6.09
CA LEU A 37 -31.29 -33.58 4.89
C LEU A 37 -32.80 -33.44 5.13
N LEU A 38 -33.42 -34.37 5.86
CA LEU A 38 -34.86 -34.33 6.11
C LEU A 38 -35.22 -33.34 7.22
N ARG A 39 -34.36 -33.16 8.24
CA ARG A 39 -34.55 -32.16 9.31
C ARG A 39 -34.59 -30.73 8.78
N ILE A 40 -33.84 -30.41 7.72
CA ILE A 40 -33.83 -29.08 7.11
C ILE A 40 -35.14 -28.77 6.35
N PHE A 41 -35.83 -29.79 5.82
CA PHE A 41 -36.98 -29.63 4.91
C PHE A 41 -38.30 -30.22 5.40
N SER A 42 -38.29 -30.91 6.55
CA SER A 42 -39.48 -31.47 7.20
C SER A 42 -39.86 -30.56 8.36
N PRO A 43 -40.87 -29.68 8.21
CA PRO A 43 -41.45 -28.97 9.34
C PRO A 43 -41.85 -29.94 10.45
N ASP A 44 -41.75 -29.51 11.72
CA ASP A 44 -42.05 -30.35 12.90
C ASP A 44 -43.45 -30.99 12.87
N TRP A 45 -44.40 -30.40 12.15
CA TRP A 45 -45.75 -30.93 11.99
C TRP A 45 -45.83 -32.12 11.03
N THR A 46 -44.85 -32.33 10.16
CA THR A 46 -44.87 -33.39 9.14
C THR A 46 -44.84 -34.77 9.77
N VAL A 47 -43.98 -34.97 10.78
CA VAL A 47 -43.90 -36.21 11.55
C VAL A 47 -45.19 -36.43 12.35
N LYS A 48 -45.76 -35.37 12.92
CA LYS A 48 -47.05 -35.40 13.65
C LYS A 48 -48.24 -35.72 12.75
N ALA A 49 -48.24 -35.24 11.50
CA ALA A 49 -49.30 -35.55 10.54
C ALA A 49 -49.24 -37.00 10.06
N LEU A 50 -48.04 -37.57 9.94
CA LEU A 50 -47.87 -38.97 9.55
C LEU A 50 -48.35 -39.92 10.66
N SER A 51 -48.08 -39.61 11.93
CA SER A 51 -48.60 -40.39 13.06
C SER A 51 -50.12 -40.33 13.18
N LEU A 52 -50.75 -39.18 12.88
CA LEU A 52 -52.21 -39.02 12.83
C LEU A 52 -52.89 -39.85 11.73
N ILE A 53 -52.17 -40.19 10.65
CA ILE A 53 -52.68 -41.01 9.53
C ILE A 53 -52.48 -42.52 9.82
N GLY A 54 -52.01 -42.89 11.01
CA GLY A 54 -51.88 -44.28 11.45
C GLY A 54 -50.56 -44.94 11.08
N TRP A 55 -49.49 -44.16 10.86
CA TRP A 55 -48.14 -44.69 10.66
C TRP A 55 -47.43 -44.82 12.01
N GLU A 56 -47.01 -46.03 12.36
CA GLU A 56 -46.28 -46.33 13.59
C GLU A 56 -44.76 -46.27 13.39
N GLU A 57 -44.03 -46.02 14.47
CA GLU A 57 -42.57 -46.01 14.49
C GLU A 57 -42.01 -47.39 14.10
N GLY A 58 -41.13 -47.44 13.09
CA GLY A 58 -40.59 -48.68 12.54
C GLY A 58 -41.27 -49.21 11.28
N MET A 59 -42.38 -48.63 10.81
CA MET A 59 -43.01 -49.01 9.54
C MET A 59 -42.29 -48.39 8.31
N PRO A 60 -41.97 -49.19 7.27
CA PRO A 60 -41.29 -48.68 6.08
C PRO A 60 -42.22 -47.83 5.20
N ILE A 61 -41.86 -46.57 4.98
CA ILE A 61 -42.63 -45.64 4.14
C ILE A 61 -42.17 -45.70 2.69
N GLN A 62 -43.00 -46.28 1.81
CA GLN A 62 -42.75 -46.30 0.36
C GLN A 62 -43.84 -45.54 -0.38
N HIS A 63 -43.69 -44.20 -0.45
CA HIS A 63 -44.67 -43.35 -1.11
C HIS A 63 -44.04 -42.41 -2.13
N LYS A 64 -44.53 -42.46 -3.38
CA LYS A 64 -43.98 -41.68 -4.51
C LYS A 64 -43.94 -40.18 -4.25
N ARG A 65 -44.92 -39.61 -3.53
CA ARG A 65 -44.92 -38.17 -3.21
C ARG A 65 -43.83 -37.78 -2.20
N ILE A 66 -43.52 -38.67 -1.25
CA ILE A 66 -42.45 -38.44 -0.25
C ILE A 66 -41.09 -38.51 -0.94
N SER A 67 -40.89 -39.51 -1.81
CA SER A 67 -39.66 -39.59 -2.63
C SER A 67 -39.46 -38.36 -3.53
N LYS A 68 -40.54 -37.84 -4.14
CA LYS A 68 -40.50 -36.57 -4.90
C LYS A 68 -40.22 -35.35 -4.00
N GLY A 69 -40.73 -35.34 -2.77
CA GLY A 69 -40.44 -34.31 -1.78
C GLY A 69 -38.96 -34.26 -1.40
N ILE A 70 -38.36 -35.43 -1.14
CA ILE A 70 -36.92 -35.59 -0.87
C ILE A 70 -36.08 -35.11 -2.07
N GLU A 71 -36.47 -35.47 -3.29
CA GLU A 71 -35.78 -35.01 -4.51
C GLU A 71 -35.83 -33.48 -4.67
N LYS A 72 -36.97 -32.85 -4.36
CA LYS A 72 -37.09 -31.38 -4.33
C LYS A 72 -36.22 -30.75 -3.24
N ALA A 73 -36.16 -31.35 -2.05
CA ALA A 73 -35.30 -30.91 -0.97
C ALA A 73 -33.82 -30.95 -1.39
N GLN A 74 -33.34 -32.08 -1.94
CA GLN A 74 -31.98 -32.18 -2.49
C GLN A 74 -31.71 -31.14 -3.56
N LYS A 75 -32.64 -30.95 -4.52
CA LYS A 75 -32.48 -29.93 -5.57
C LYS A 75 -32.33 -28.53 -4.98
N LYS A 76 -33.09 -28.19 -3.94
CA LYS A 76 -33.00 -26.89 -3.27
C LYS A 76 -31.67 -26.70 -2.52
N VAL A 77 -31.11 -27.75 -1.92
CA VAL A 77 -29.74 -27.71 -1.35
C VAL A 77 -28.69 -27.53 -2.44
N GLU A 78 -28.83 -28.23 -3.56
CA GLU A 78 -27.94 -28.08 -4.72
C GLU A 78 -28.00 -26.66 -5.31
N GLU A 79 -29.20 -26.07 -5.44
CA GLU A 79 -29.40 -24.67 -5.87
C GLU A 79 -28.72 -23.70 -4.89
N ARG A 80 -28.91 -23.86 -3.58
CA ARG A 80 -28.22 -23.05 -2.56
C ARG A 80 -26.70 -23.16 -2.66
N ASN A 81 -26.18 -24.37 -2.80
CA ASN A 81 -24.74 -24.62 -2.96
C ASN A 81 -24.20 -24.01 -4.27
N PHE A 82 -24.98 -24.07 -5.34
CA PHE A 82 -24.66 -23.44 -6.61
C PHE A 82 -24.61 -21.92 -6.49
N GLU A 83 -25.62 -21.31 -5.85
CA GLU A 83 -25.65 -19.86 -5.60
C GLU A 83 -24.47 -19.39 -4.75
N ALA A 84 -24.12 -20.13 -3.70
CA ALA A 84 -22.95 -19.83 -2.86
C ALA A 84 -21.65 -19.85 -3.67
N ARG A 85 -21.47 -20.86 -4.54
CA ARG A 85 -20.29 -20.96 -5.42
C ARG A 85 -20.28 -19.88 -6.51
N LYS A 86 -21.43 -19.57 -7.09
CA LYS A 86 -21.58 -18.49 -8.07
C LYS A 86 -21.19 -17.16 -7.45
N SER A 87 -21.70 -16.86 -6.25
CA SER A 87 -21.32 -15.67 -5.50
C SER A 87 -19.81 -15.62 -5.25
N LEU A 88 -19.20 -16.71 -4.76
CA LEU A 88 -17.75 -16.78 -4.53
C LEU A 88 -16.94 -16.54 -5.80
N LEU A 89 -17.37 -17.08 -6.94
CA LEU A 89 -16.73 -16.88 -8.24
C LEU A 89 -16.79 -15.40 -8.66
N GLU A 90 -17.93 -14.74 -8.51
CA GLU A 90 -18.09 -13.32 -8.86
C GLU A 90 -17.14 -12.40 -8.06
N TYR A 91 -16.90 -12.71 -6.77
CA TYR A 91 -15.88 -11.99 -5.99
C TYR A 91 -14.45 -12.30 -6.48
N ASP A 92 -14.16 -13.54 -6.85
CA ASP A 92 -12.84 -13.92 -7.36
C ASP A 92 -12.55 -13.36 -8.76
N GLU A 93 -13.56 -13.14 -9.61
CA GLU A 93 -13.40 -12.53 -10.93
C GLU A 93 -12.75 -11.13 -10.85
N VAL A 94 -13.12 -10.33 -9.85
CA VAL A 94 -12.51 -9.02 -9.59
C VAL A 94 -11.03 -9.17 -9.26
N MET A 95 -10.70 -10.12 -8.37
CA MET A 95 -9.32 -10.38 -7.97
C MET A 95 -8.49 -10.99 -9.11
N ASP A 96 -9.08 -11.85 -9.93
CA ASP A 96 -8.42 -12.47 -11.07
C ASP A 96 -8.03 -11.44 -12.12
N TYR A 97 -8.92 -10.49 -12.42
CA TYR A 97 -8.62 -9.36 -13.29
C TYR A 97 -7.41 -8.54 -12.79
N GLN A 98 -7.40 -8.18 -11.50
CA GLN A 98 -6.30 -7.43 -10.89
C GLN A 98 -4.99 -8.23 -10.90
N ARG A 99 -5.04 -9.53 -10.55
CA ARG A 99 -3.88 -10.46 -10.61
C ARG A 99 -3.27 -10.53 -12.00
N LYS A 100 -4.09 -10.64 -13.04
CA LYS A 100 -3.61 -10.69 -14.43
C LYS A 100 -2.84 -9.43 -14.81
N ILE A 101 -3.37 -8.25 -14.48
CA ILE A 101 -2.69 -6.98 -14.74
C ILE A 101 -1.38 -6.89 -13.97
N PHE A 102 -1.44 -7.14 -12.65
CA PHE A 102 -0.28 -7.05 -11.77
C PHE A 102 0.85 -8.01 -12.20
N TYR A 103 0.53 -9.29 -12.41
CA TYR A 103 1.53 -10.30 -12.80
C TYR A 103 2.07 -10.08 -14.20
N SER A 104 1.31 -9.49 -15.11
CA SER A 104 1.82 -9.06 -16.42
C SER A 104 2.90 -7.99 -16.27
N ARG A 105 2.63 -6.93 -15.48
CA ARG A 105 3.62 -5.88 -15.19
C ARG A 105 4.85 -6.44 -14.46
N ARG A 106 4.64 -7.24 -13.42
CA ARG A 106 5.71 -7.89 -12.64
C ARG A 106 6.62 -8.78 -13.49
N ARG A 107 6.05 -9.53 -14.44
CA ARG A 107 6.83 -10.38 -15.34
C ARG A 107 7.80 -9.56 -16.19
N LYS A 108 7.36 -8.44 -16.76
CA LYS A 108 8.24 -7.53 -17.54
C LYS A 108 9.41 -7.03 -16.71
N ILE A 109 9.14 -6.65 -15.45
CA ILE A 109 10.17 -6.21 -14.50
C ILE A 109 11.18 -7.34 -14.25
N ILE A 110 10.73 -8.55 -13.94
CA ILE A 110 11.62 -9.69 -13.67
C ILE A 110 12.48 -10.05 -14.88
N GLU A 111 11.90 -10.02 -16.07
CA GLU A 111 12.62 -10.23 -17.33
C GLU A 111 13.65 -9.11 -17.59
N GLY A 112 13.44 -7.92 -17.02
CA GLY A 112 14.32 -6.76 -17.18
C GLY A 112 14.07 -5.98 -18.47
N LYS A 113 12.88 -6.11 -19.04
CA LYS A 113 12.49 -5.43 -20.28
C LYS A 113 11.99 -4.03 -19.95
N ASP A 114 12.48 -3.04 -20.69
CA ASP A 114 12.00 -1.65 -20.65
C ASP A 114 11.94 -1.03 -19.24
N LEU A 115 12.89 -1.39 -18.36
CA LEU A 115 12.90 -0.91 -16.96
C LEU A 115 12.99 0.61 -16.88
N LYS A 116 13.89 1.21 -17.68
CA LYS A 116 14.03 2.67 -17.78
C LYS A 116 12.72 3.32 -18.17
N LYS A 117 12.16 2.90 -19.31
CA LYS A 117 10.93 3.47 -19.83
C LYS A 117 9.80 3.35 -18.81
N THR A 118 9.68 2.19 -18.15
CA THR A 118 8.70 2.00 -17.07
C THR A 118 8.87 3.05 -15.97
N ILE A 119 10.10 3.33 -15.52
CA ILE A 119 10.35 4.34 -14.49
C ILE A 119 10.14 5.76 -15.02
N GLU A 120 10.54 6.06 -16.26
CA GLU A 120 10.30 7.35 -16.90
C GLU A 120 8.80 7.65 -17.04
N ASP A 121 7.99 6.65 -17.41
CA ASP A 121 6.53 6.76 -17.47
C ASP A 121 5.97 7.08 -16.06
N MET A 122 6.41 6.36 -15.02
CA MET A 122 6.01 6.64 -13.62
C MET A 122 6.40 8.05 -13.15
N ILE A 123 7.61 8.50 -13.50
CA ILE A 123 8.07 9.86 -13.21
C ILE A 123 7.17 10.87 -13.92
N GLY A 124 6.86 10.63 -15.19
CA GLY A 124 5.99 11.47 -15.99
C GLY A 124 4.60 11.60 -15.37
N ASP A 125 3.99 10.49 -14.98
CA ASP A 125 2.68 10.44 -14.34
C ASP A 125 2.66 11.21 -13.01
N VAL A 126 3.68 11.03 -12.17
CA VAL A 126 3.80 11.78 -10.90
C VAL A 126 3.99 13.29 -11.11
N ILE A 127 4.74 13.70 -12.15
CA ILE A 127 4.87 15.12 -12.50
C ILE A 127 3.56 15.66 -13.06
N ASN A 128 2.84 14.90 -13.87
CA ASN A 128 1.54 15.28 -14.41
C ASN A 128 0.53 15.52 -13.27
N ASP A 129 0.40 14.56 -12.36
CA ASP A 129 -0.51 14.65 -11.21
C ASP A 129 -0.18 15.88 -10.36
N ALA A 130 1.11 16.14 -10.10
CA ALA A 130 1.54 17.33 -9.37
C ALA A 130 1.17 18.63 -10.11
N VAL A 131 1.48 18.74 -11.40
CA VAL A 131 1.14 19.95 -12.18
C VAL A 131 -0.37 20.17 -12.20
N ASP A 132 -1.17 19.13 -12.40
CA ASP A 132 -2.63 19.21 -12.37
C ASP A 132 -3.16 19.65 -11.00
N GLU A 133 -2.53 19.23 -9.92
CA GLU A 133 -2.85 19.65 -8.55
C GLU A 133 -2.48 21.11 -8.29
N PHE A 134 -1.20 21.48 -8.40
CA PHE A 134 -0.70 22.80 -7.99
C PHE A 134 -1.22 23.93 -8.89
N PHE A 135 -1.45 23.66 -10.18
CA PHE A 135 -1.99 24.64 -11.13
C PHE A 135 -3.52 24.55 -11.26
N ALA A 136 -4.19 23.79 -10.37
CA ALA A 136 -5.65 23.83 -10.29
C ALA A 136 -6.12 25.23 -9.88
N PRO A 137 -7.15 25.81 -10.52
CA PRO A 137 -7.64 27.15 -10.20
C PRO A 137 -8.27 27.29 -8.80
N ASP A 138 -8.41 26.19 -8.07
CA ASP A 138 -8.91 26.13 -6.71
C ASP A 138 -7.84 25.63 -5.71
N TYR A 139 -6.59 25.44 -6.14
CA TYR A 139 -5.49 24.95 -5.29
C TYR A 139 -5.27 25.82 -4.03
N PRO A 140 -5.17 27.16 -4.13
CA PRO A 140 -5.06 28.01 -2.93
C PRO A 140 -6.22 27.82 -1.95
N GLN A 141 -7.45 27.73 -2.47
CA GLN A 141 -8.66 27.59 -1.66
C GLN A 141 -8.73 26.23 -0.98
N ARG A 142 -8.26 25.16 -1.64
CA ARG A 142 -8.08 23.85 -0.99
C ARG A 142 -7.05 23.93 0.13
N GLY A 143 -5.95 24.63 -0.07
CA GLY A 143 -4.94 24.88 0.97
C GLY A 143 -5.50 25.61 2.19
N ILE A 144 -6.32 26.64 1.97
CA ILE A 144 -7.02 27.36 3.05
C ILE A 144 -7.99 26.43 3.79
N SER A 145 -8.78 25.64 3.06
CA SER A 145 -9.74 24.69 3.66
C SER A 145 -9.04 23.64 4.53
N GLU A 146 -7.96 23.04 4.04
CA GLU A 146 -7.16 22.10 4.82
C GLU A 146 -6.56 22.75 6.07
N TRP A 147 -5.96 23.93 5.91
CA TRP A 147 -5.39 24.67 7.03
C TRP A 147 -6.45 25.05 8.08
N ALA A 148 -7.63 25.50 7.65
CA ALA A 148 -8.75 25.81 8.54
C ALA A 148 -9.24 24.56 9.28
N ARG A 149 -9.30 23.41 8.60
CA ARG A 149 -9.63 22.13 9.24
C ARG A 149 -8.62 21.75 10.31
N VAL A 150 -7.32 21.83 10.02
CA VAL A 150 -6.26 21.43 10.96
C VAL A 150 -6.14 22.40 12.14
N GLU A 151 -6.11 23.70 11.86
CA GLU A 151 -5.85 24.71 12.90
C GLU A 151 -7.12 25.14 13.64
N PHE A 152 -8.29 25.12 13.00
CA PHE A 152 -9.56 25.60 13.58
C PHE A 152 -10.61 24.51 13.76
N GLY A 153 -10.42 23.31 13.21
CA GLY A 153 -11.42 22.23 13.25
C GLY A 153 -12.55 22.40 12.23
N VAL A 154 -12.47 23.41 11.35
CA VAL A 154 -13.58 23.83 10.50
C VAL A 154 -13.44 23.30 9.08
N ASP A 155 -14.49 22.68 8.54
CA ASP A 155 -14.54 22.25 7.15
C ASP A 155 -15.15 23.32 6.24
N LEU A 156 -14.34 23.91 5.34
CA LEU A 156 -14.79 24.92 4.38
C LEU A 156 -14.87 24.36 2.97
N ASP A 157 -15.95 24.65 2.25
CA ASP A 157 -16.04 24.35 0.81
C ASP A 157 -15.12 25.32 0.02
N PRO A 158 -14.07 24.81 -0.67
CA PRO A 158 -13.15 25.65 -1.43
C PRO A 158 -13.85 26.54 -2.48
N LYS A 159 -14.99 26.10 -3.01
CA LYS A 159 -15.75 26.88 -4.01
C LYS A 159 -16.31 28.17 -3.43
N ARG A 160 -16.64 28.21 -2.14
CA ARG A 160 -17.17 29.38 -1.46
C ARG A 160 -16.10 30.43 -1.15
N LEU A 161 -14.84 30.02 -1.11
CA LEU A 161 -13.70 30.90 -0.85
C LEU A 161 -13.21 31.64 -2.11
N ARG A 162 -13.71 31.24 -3.29
CA ARG A 162 -13.27 31.82 -4.56
C ARG A 162 -13.72 33.28 -4.66
N GLY A 163 -12.77 34.18 -4.91
CA GLY A 163 -13.03 35.61 -5.12
C GLY A 163 -13.31 36.38 -3.83
N GLN A 164 -13.06 35.77 -2.67
CA GLN A 164 -13.15 36.45 -1.38
C GLN A 164 -11.80 37.03 -0.96
N GLU A 165 -11.86 38.16 -0.27
CA GLU A 165 -10.67 38.79 0.32
C GLU A 165 -10.25 38.06 1.60
N ALA A 166 -8.97 38.19 1.97
CA ALA A 166 -8.40 37.50 3.15
C ALA A 166 -9.21 37.76 4.43
N GLU A 167 -9.65 39.00 4.66
CA GLU A 167 -10.45 39.38 5.83
C GLU A 167 -11.78 38.64 5.90
N GLN A 168 -12.48 38.49 4.76
CA GLN A 168 -13.76 37.79 4.67
C GLN A 168 -13.59 36.30 4.96
N ILE A 169 -12.53 35.71 4.42
CA ILE A 169 -12.20 34.29 4.66
C ILE A 169 -11.89 34.07 6.16
N VAL A 170 -11.11 34.96 6.77
CA VAL A 170 -10.80 34.90 8.21
C VAL A 170 -12.06 35.03 9.06
N GLU A 171 -12.95 35.97 8.72
CA GLU A 171 -14.23 36.13 9.40
C GLU A 171 -15.07 34.85 9.30
N MET A 172 -15.21 34.28 8.10
CA MET A 172 -15.92 33.01 7.88
C MET A 172 -15.35 31.86 8.71
N ILE A 173 -14.01 31.74 8.79
CA ILE A 173 -13.34 30.72 9.61
C ILE A 173 -13.66 30.92 11.09
N ARG A 174 -13.51 32.15 11.58
CA ARG A 174 -13.74 32.47 13.00
C ARG A 174 -15.19 32.29 13.41
N GLU A 175 -16.14 32.80 12.62
CA GLU A 175 -17.56 32.64 12.89
C GLU A 175 -17.95 31.17 12.94
N ARG A 176 -17.48 30.38 11.98
CA ARG A 176 -17.80 28.96 11.93
C ARG A 176 -17.16 28.16 13.06
N ALA A 177 -15.90 28.43 13.38
CA ALA A 177 -15.22 27.82 14.53
C ALA A 177 -15.95 28.15 15.85
N LYS A 178 -16.33 29.41 16.06
CA LYS A 178 -17.10 29.83 17.24
C LYS A 178 -18.47 29.15 17.31
N LYS A 179 -19.13 28.97 16.17
CA LYS A 179 -20.41 28.26 16.09
C LYS A 179 -20.28 26.77 16.40
N GLU A 180 -19.23 26.12 15.90
CA GLU A 180 -18.95 24.70 16.23
C GLU A 180 -18.64 24.54 17.73
N ILE A 181 -17.79 25.41 18.30
CA ILE A 181 -17.53 25.48 19.75
C ILE A 181 -18.82 25.62 20.56
N ALA A 182 -19.70 26.55 20.17
CA ALA A 182 -20.97 26.80 20.86
C ALA A 182 -21.95 25.62 20.76
N ASN A 183 -21.83 24.77 19.73
CA ASN A 183 -22.65 23.56 19.59
C ASN A 183 -22.04 22.36 20.33
N ASP A 184 -20.72 22.21 20.32
CA ASP A 184 -20.01 21.03 20.82
C ASP A 184 -19.85 21.05 22.34
N ILE A 185 -19.64 22.23 22.93
CA ILE A 185 -19.46 22.38 24.38
C ILE A 185 -20.69 21.87 25.15
N PRO A 186 -21.94 22.29 24.87
CA PRO A 186 -23.11 21.84 25.62
C PRO A 186 -23.29 20.31 25.56
N ILE A 187 -23.04 19.71 24.39
CA ILE A 187 -23.13 18.26 24.18
C ILE A 187 -22.10 17.53 25.06
N SER A 188 -20.86 18.01 25.07
CA SER A 188 -19.76 17.40 25.83
C SER A 188 -19.87 17.69 27.34
N LEU A 189 -20.47 18.82 27.72
CA LEU A 189 -20.59 19.25 29.11
C LEU A 189 -21.43 18.27 29.93
N GLY A 190 -22.43 17.64 29.32
CA GLY A 190 -23.25 16.59 29.95
C GLY A 190 -22.46 15.36 30.42
N GLU A 191 -21.27 15.09 29.88
CA GLU A 191 -20.40 14.00 30.36
C GLU A 191 -19.73 14.33 31.71
N TYR A 192 -19.63 15.63 32.03
CA TYR A 192 -18.98 16.15 33.23
C TYR A 192 -19.97 16.65 34.28
N LEU A 193 -21.13 17.15 33.85
CA LEU A 193 -22.23 17.62 34.68
C LEU A 193 -23.39 16.62 34.59
N GLU A 194 -23.36 15.56 35.42
CA GLU A 194 -24.34 14.46 35.37
C GLU A 194 -25.76 14.92 35.75
N ASP A 195 -25.89 15.77 36.77
CA ASP A 195 -27.14 16.42 37.18
C ASP A 195 -26.89 17.92 37.39
N TYR A 196 -27.58 18.77 36.64
CA TYR A 196 -27.36 20.22 36.61
C TYR A 196 -27.80 20.91 37.91
N ASP A 197 -28.60 20.24 38.74
CA ASP A 197 -29.06 20.75 40.04
C ASP A 197 -28.20 20.22 41.21
N GLU A 198 -27.38 19.19 40.99
CA GLU A 198 -26.54 18.57 42.02
C GLU A 198 -25.03 18.75 41.77
N ILE A 199 -24.47 19.88 42.22
CA ILE A 199 -23.03 20.24 42.10
C ILE A 199 -22.07 19.13 42.58
N LYS A 200 -22.49 18.28 43.55
CA LYS A 200 -21.67 17.19 44.07
C LYS A 200 -21.40 16.08 43.05
N THR A 201 -22.24 15.94 42.03
CA THR A 201 -22.09 14.94 40.97
C THR A 201 -21.10 15.39 39.89
N TRP A 202 -20.72 16.68 39.89
CA TRP A 202 -19.93 17.28 38.83
C TRP A 202 -18.45 16.90 38.89
N LYS A 203 -17.91 16.49 37.75
CA LYS A 203 -16.50 16.12 37.58
C LYS A 203 -15.65 17.33 37.15
N LEU A 204 -15.65 18.38 37.98
CA LEU A 204 -15.05 19.68 37.65
C LEU A 204 -13.54 19.63 37.33
N ASP A 205 -12.78 18.79 38.02
CA ASP A 205 -11.34 18.63 37.72
C ASP A 205 -11.10 17.98 36.35
N ALA A 206 -11.99 17.07 35.93
CA ALA A 206 -11.94 16.48 34.60
C ALA A 206 -12.39 17.48 33.53
N LEU A 207 -13.43 18.28 33.81
CA LEU A 207 -13.89 19.37 32.95
C LEU A 207 -12.77 20.40 32.69
N CYS A 208 -12.05 20.84 33.72
CA CYS A 208 -10.92 21.77 33.56
C CYS A 208 -9.80 21.17 32.69
N LYS A 209 -9.47 19.88 32.86
CA LYS A 209 -8.46 19.20 32.04
C LYS A 209 -8.90 19.10 30.58
N TRP A 210 -10.17 18.75 30.33
CA TRP A 210 -10.73 18.68 29.00
C TRP A 210 -10.74 20.07 28.33
N ALA A 211 -11.21 21.12 29.01
CA ALA A 211 -11.19 22.49 28.50
C ALA A 211 -9.77 22.95 28.10
N MET A 212 -8.76 22.57 28.90
CA MET A 212 -7.36 22.85 28.58
C MET A 212 -6.85 22.04 27.39
N SER A 213 -7.23 20.76 27.28
CA SER A 213 -6.79 19.89 26.18
C SER A 213 -7.44 20.25 24.85
N ALA A 214 -8.75 20.47 24.84
CA ALA A 214 -9.56 20.70 23.64
C ALA A 214 -9.45 22.14 23.14
N PHE A 215 -9.50 23.13 24.05
CA PHE A 215 -9.60 24.54 23.69
C PHE A 215 -8.44 25.40 24.19
N ARG A 216 -7.47 24.83 24.92
CA ARG A 216 -6.39 25.58 25.60
C ARG A 216 -6.94 26.63 26.59
N VAL A 217 -8.12 26.38 27.15
CA VAL A 217 -8.74 27.25 28.16
C VAL A 217 -8.37 26.78 29.55
N ASN A 218 -7.78 27.69 30.34
CA ASN A 218 -7.46 27.42 31.74
C ASN A 218 -8.62 27.86 32.64
N LEU A 219 -9.28 26.90 33.29
CA LEU A 219 -10.35 27.13 34.25
C LEU A 219 -9.93 26.73 35.67
N SER A 220 -10.48 27.41 36.67
CA SER A 220 -10.26 27.06 38.08
C SER A 220 -11.46 26.28 38.61
N ALA A 221 -11.25 25.03 39.04
CA ALA A 221 -12.31 24.21 39.62
C ALA A 221 -12.96 24.86 40.86
N SER A 222 -12.20 25.65 41.64
CA SER A 222 -12.75 26.37 42.79
C SER A 222 -13.71 27.49 42.37
N LYS A 223 -13.46 28.12 41.23
CA LYS A 223 -14.35 29.15 40.64
C LYS A 223 -15.59 28.51 40.04
N LEU A 224 -15.43 27.39 39.32
CA LEU A 224 -16.56 26.67 38.71
C LEU A 224 -17.55 26.14 39.75
N ARG A 225 -17.10 25.76 40.95
CA ARG A 225 -17.99 25.34 42.07
C ARG A 225 -18.96 26.42 42.55
N GLN A 226 -18.70 27.68 42.22
CA GLN A 226 -19.52 28.83 42.60
C GLN A 226 -20.48 29.28 41.48
N MET A 227 -20.51 28.54 40.37
CA MET A 227 -21.25 28.89 39.16
C MET A 227 -22.35 27.86 38.87
N THR A 228 -23.41 28.28 38.21
CA THR A 228 -24.43 27.36 37.67
C THR A 228 -23.90 26.61 36.45
N ALA A 229 -24.56 25.51 36.05
CA ALA A 229 -24.18 24.77 34.85
C ALA A 229 -24.21 25.66 33.59
N GLU A 230 -25.24 26.50 33.47
CA GLU A 230 -25.37 27.50 32.38
C GLU A 230 -24.25 28.54 32.41
N GLU A 231 -23.87 29.03 33.60
CA GLU A 231 -22.75 29.99 33.73
C GLU A 231 -21.40 29.36 33.37
N ILE A 232 -21.19 28.09 33.74
CA ILE A 232 -19.99 27.31 33.37
C ILE A 232 -19.94 27.14 31.85
N GLU A 233 -21.06 26.74 31.24
CA GLU A 233 -21.20 26.58 29.80
C GLU A 233 -20.84 27.89 29.07
N GLN A 234 -21.51 28.99 29.42
CA GLN A 234 -21.30 30.29 28.81
C GLN A 234 -19.84 30.78 28.98
N THR A 235 -19.28 30.62 30.18
CA THR A 235 -17.89 31.03 30.46
C THR A 235 -16.89 30.22 29.62
N LEU A 236 -17.13 28.92 29.47
CA LEU A 236 -16.27 28.07 28.66
C LEU A 236 -16.39 28.40 27.17
N ILE A 237 -17.61 28.62 26.66
CA ILE A 237 -17.85 29.04 25.27
C ILE A 237 -17.15 30.36 24.99
N GLU A 238 -17.33 31.37 25.83
CA GLU A 238 -16.69 32.68 25.68
C GLU A 238 -15.17 32.57 25.70
N ALA A 239 -14.62 31.83 26.67
CA ALA A 239 -13.18 31.65 26.79
C ALA A 239 -12.60 30.88 25.59
N ALA A 240 -13.29 29.87 25.09
CA ALA A 240 -12.88 29.11 23.90
C ALA A 240 -12.96 29.96 22.62
N CYS A 241 -14.02 30.78 22.47
CA CYS A 241 -14.15 31.73 21.37
C CYS A 241 -13.03 32.78 21.36
N GLN A 242 -12.60 33.25 22.54
CA GLN A 242 -11.44 34.14 22.66
C GLN A 242 -10.13 33.47 22.25
N GLN A 243 -9.99 32.14 22.42
CA GLN A 243 -8.80 31.43 21.93
C GLN A 243 -8.79 31.37 20.40
N VAL A 244 -9.95 31.21 19.76
CA VAL A 244 -10.08 31.29 18.29
C VAL A 244 -9.64 32.66 17.77
N ASP A 245 -10.06 33.75 18.41
CA ASP A 245 -9.70 35.11 17.99
C ASP A 245 -8.20 35.41 18.10
N LYS A 246 -7.50 34.73 19.02
CA LYS A 246 -6.05 34.87 19.23
C LYS A 246 -5.19 34.04 18.27
N LYS A 247 -5.78 33.09 17.54
CA LYS A 247 -5.02 32.25 16.60
C LYS A 247 -4.46 33.09 15.47
N ASP A 248 -3.23 32.75 15.06
CA ASP A 248 -2.60 33.37 13.90
C ASP A 248 -3.33 32.98 12.62
N VAL A 249 -3.65 33.99 11.81
CA VAL A 249 -4.35 33.87 10.54
C VAL A 249 -3.53 34.41 9.36
N SER A 250 -2.28 34.83 9.61
CA SER A 250 -1.36 35.37 8.60
C SER A 250 -1.19 34.44 7.40
N ARG A 251 -1.39 33.13 7.61
CA ARG A 251 -1.30 32.12 6.56
C ARG A 251 -2.36 32.29 5.47
N VAL A 252 -3.55 32.84 5.77
CA VAL A 252 -4.61 33.10 4.78
C VAL A 252 -4.11 34.03 3.69
N GLU A 253 -3.43 35.11 4.06
CA GLU A 253 -2.83 36.05 3.11
C GLU A 253 -1.76 35.37 2.25
N ASP A 254 -0.95 34.49 2.85
CA ASP A 254 0.09 33.76 2.13
C ASP A 254 -0.48 32.78 1.09
N PHE A 255 -1.61 32.12 1.38
CA PHE A 255 -2.32 31.28 0.40
C PHE A 255 -2.82 32.08 -0.80
N LEU A 256 -3.27 33.33 -0.59
CA LEU A 256 -3.86 34.17 -1.63
C LEU A 256 -2.83 34.89 -2.50
N LYS A 257 -1.54 34.81 -2.19
CA LYS A 257 -0.48 35.39 -3.04
C LYS A 257 -0.49 34.77 -4.42
N GLU A 258 -0.29 35.60 -5.45
CA GLU A 258 -0.26 35.15 -6.84
C GLU A 258 0.79 34.06 -7.13
N ASP A 259 1.91 34.07 -6.40
CA ASP A 259 2.99 33.11 -6.56
C ASP A 259 2.83 31.85 -5.70
N TYR A 260 1.76 31.73 -4.90
CA TYR A 260 1.57 30.63 -3.95
C TYR A 260 1.66 29.26 -4.63
N SER A 261 0.85 29.03 -5.68
CA SER A 261 0.83 27.77 -6.43
C SER A 261 2.19 27.38 -6.99
N VAL A 262 2.87 28.33 -7.67
CA VAL A 262 4.16 28.05 -8.31
C VAL A 262 5.28 27.87 -7.28
N ARG A 263 5.21 28.56 -6.14
CA ARG A 263 6.13 28.37 -5.02
C ARG A 263 5.93 27.00 -4.38
N MET A 264 4.68 26.55 -4.19
CA MET A 264 4.41 25.20 -3.66
C MET A 264 4.84 24.10 -4.65
N PHE A 265 4.66 24.31 -5.96
CA PHE A 265 5.18 23.40 -6.98
C PHE A 265 6.72 23.33 -6.95
N ALA A 266 7.41 24.46 -6.76
CA ALA A 266 8.86 24.49 -6.61
C ALA A 266 9.34 23.73 -5.35
N VAL A 267 8.66 23.92 -4.22
CA VAL A 267 8.91 23.18 -2.97
C VAL A 267 8.70 21.68 -3.18
N TRP A 268 7.64 21.29 -3.89
CA TRP A 268 7.38 19.90 -4.23
C TRP A 268 8.50 19.32 -5.11
N ALA A 269 8.94 20.02 -6.15
CA ALA A 269 10.01 19.55 -7.04
C ALA A 269 11.35 19.39 -6.29
N GLU A 270 11.65 20.29 -5.34
CA GLU A 270 12.83 20.16 -4.47
C GLU A 270 12.69 18.98 -3.52
N SER A 271 11.52 18.78 -2.90
CA SER A 271 11.30 17.66 -1.99
C SER A 271 11.32 16.30 -2.69
N LYS A 272 10.67 16.21 -3.86
CA LYS A 272 10.46 14.97 -4.61
C LYS A 272 11.72 14.53 -5.35
N PHE A 273 12.37 15.47 -6.06
CA PHE A 273 13.49 15.16 -6.96
C PHE A 273 14.79 15.89 -6.63
N ASN A 274 14.83 16.70 -5.56
CA ASN A 274 15.94 17.59 -5.25
C ASN A 274 16.25 18.58 -6.39
N ILE A 275 15.19 19.02 -7.08
CA ILE A 275 15.26 20.00 -8.17
C ILE A 275 14.88 21.37 -7.65
N ARG A 276 15.83 22.30 -7.66
CA ARG A 276 15.57 23.69 -7.32
C ARG A 276 15.02 24.44 -8.52
N LEU A 277 13.77 24.89 -8.39
CA LEU A 277 13.10 25.75 -9.35
C LEU A 277 12.99 27.16 -8.78
N ASN A 278 13.24 28.16 -9.61
CA ASN A 278 13.00 29.55 -9.25
C ASN A 278 11.50 29.87 -9.46
N PRO A 279 10.72 30.21 -8.41
CA PRO A 279 9.30 30.52 -8.57
C PRO A 279 9.03 31.68 -9.53
N ALA A 280 9.95 32.64 -9.64
CA ALA A 280 9.83 33.76 -10.58
C ALA A 280 9.84 33.31 -12.05
N GLU A 281 10.57 32.23 -12.38
CA GLU A 281 10.59 31.65 -13.73
C GLU A 281 9.35 30.81 -14.04
N LEU A 282 8.59 30.44 -13.01
CA LEU A 282 7.39 29.60 -13.12
C LEU A 282 6.10 30.43 -13.16
N LYS A 283 6.12 31.68 -12.70
CA LYS A 283 4.94 32.55 -12.59
C LYS A 283 4.17 32.68 -13.91
N ASP A 284 4.89 32.80 -15.02
CA ASP A 284 4.32 32.97 -16.36
C ASP A 284 4.27 31.67 -17.18
N CYS A 285 4.65 30.53 -16.58
CA CYS A 285 4.62 29.25 -17.27
C CYS A 285 3.19 28.71 -17.38
N THR A 286 2.85 28.22 -18.57
CA THR A 286 1.74 27.29 -18.73
C THR A 286 2.01 25.97 -17.98
N ARG A 287 0.96 25.18 -17.74
CA ARG A 287 1.09 23.84 -17.14
C ARG A 287 2.06 22.95 -17.90
N ASP A 288 1.99 22.98 -19.23
CA ASP A 288 2.85 22.17 -20.09
C ASP A 288 4.32 22.61 -20.02
N GLU A 289 4.58 23.92 -19.96
CA GLU A 289 5.94 24.46 -19.80
C GLU A 289 6.53 24.13 -18.41
N ALA A 290 5.72 24.27 -17.36
CA ALA A 290 6.12 23.91 -16.01
C ALA A 290 6.44 22.41 -15.89
N ARG A 291 5.59 21.55 -16.48
CA ARG A 291 5.83 20.12 -16.60
C ARG A 291 7.15 19.84 -17.32
N GLN A 292 7.34 20.40 -18.52
CA GLN A 292 8.52 20.12 -19.34
C GLN A 292 9.82 20.55 -18.62
N LYS A 293 9.80 21.70 -17.93
CA LYS A 293 10.93 22.17 -17.10
C LYS A 293 11.34 21.20 -16.00
N VAL A 294 10.40 20.44 -15.42
CA VAL A 294 10.71 19.41 -14.42
C VAL A 294 11.15 18.13 -15.11
N VAL A 295 10.42 17.68 -16.14
CA VAL A 295 10.75 16.47 -16.91
C VAL A 295 12.18 16.53 -17.46
N ASP A 296 12.58 17.65 -18.06
CA ASP A 296 13.93 17.81 -18.63
C ASP A 296 15.03 17.70 -17.58
N ARG A 297 14.80 18.32 -16.41
CA ARG A 297 15.74 18.28 -15.28
C ARG A 297 15.80 16.89 -14.65
N VAL A 298 14.67 16.20 -14.49
CA VAL A 298 14.65 14.82 -13.99
C VAL A 298 15.34 13.88 -14.99
N ALA A 299 15.12 14.07 -16.29
CA ALA A 299 15.81 13.31 -17.33
C ALA A 299 17.33 13.53 -17.29
N GLU A 300 17.79 14.75 -17.01
CA GLU A 300 19.21 15.04 -16.79
C GLU A 300 19.76 14.35 -15.53
N LEU A 301 19.04 14.38 -14.41
CA LEU A 301 19.41 13.64 -13.20
C LEU A 301 19.50 12.14 -13.45
N TYR A 302 18.57 11.59 -14.24
CA TYR A 302 18.58 10.18 -14.60
C TYR A 302 19.76 9.83 -15.50
N ARG A 303 20.06 10.64 -16.53
CA ARG A 303 21.26 10.47 -17.37
C ARG A 303 22.54 10.55 -16.56
N LYS A 304 22.64 11.51 -15.64
CA LYS A 304 23.78 11.63 -14.72
C LYS A 304 23.94 10.36 -13.88
N ARG A 305 22.83 9.84 -13.35
CA ARG A 305 22.81 8.58 -12.60
C ARG A 305 23.23 7.37 -13.44
N GLU A 306 22.82 7.28 -14.70
CA GLU A 306 23.26 6.21 -15.62
C GLU A 306 24.78 6.17 -15.79
N VAL A 307 25.44 7.33 -15.72
CA VAL A 307 26.90 7.46 -15.86
C VAL A 307 27.63 7.23 -14.53
N GLU A 308 27.11 7.79 -13.43
CA GLU A 308 27.77 7.77 -12.12
C GLU A 308 27.56 6.46 -11.37
N TYR A 309 26.35 5.89 -11.41
CA TYR A 309 25.98 4.76 -10.57
C TYR A 309 26.81 3.48 -10.82
N PRO A 310 27.12 3.08 -12.07
CA PRO A 310 28.00 1.92 -12.29
C PRO A 310 29.37 2.07 -11.63
N VAL A 311 29.92 3.29 -11.62
CA VAL A 311 31.21 3.60 -10.99
C VAL A 311 31.08 3.56 -9.47
N GLU A 312 30.03 4.16 -8.89
CA GLU A 312 29.75 4.07 -7.45
C GLU A 312 29.58 2.61 -7.01
N TYR A 313 28.87 1.80 -7.78
CA TYR A 313 28.68 0.37 -7.52
C TYR A 313 30.02 -0.39 -7.55
N ALA A 314 30.88 -0.10 -8.53
CA ALA A 314 32.21 -0.69 -8.63
C ALA A 314 33.11 -0.27 -7.45
N MET A 315 33.09 1.00 -7.05
CA MET A 315 33.82 1.47 -5.87
C MET A 315 33.38 0.75 -4.59
N ASN A 316 32.08 0.46 -4.45
CA ASN A 316 31.55 -0.30 -3.32
C ASN A 316 32.00 -1.77 -3.28
N MET A 317 32.51 -2.34 -4.38
CA MET A 317 33.13 -3.67 -4.36
C MET A 317 34.41 -3.69 -3.52
N VAL A 318 35.14 -2.57 -3.49
CA VAL A 318 36.43 -2.44 -2.80
C VAL A 318 36.27 -1.74 -1.46
N PHE A 319 35.55 -0.61 -1.44
CA PHE A 319 35.43 0.25 -0.26
C PHE A 319 34.11 0.05 0.49
N GLY A 320 33.50 -1.13 0.34
CA GLY A 320 32.31 -1.52 1.07
C GLY A 320 32.56 -1.77 2.57
N PRO A 321 31.51 -2.11 3.34
CA PRO A 321 31.58 -2.28 4.80
C PRO A 321 32.58 -3.33 5.30
N GLN A 322 32.95 -4.28 4.44
CA GLN A 322 33.90 -5.35 4.75
C GLN A 322 35.38 -4.91 4.63
N GLY A 323 35.62 -3.70 4.14
CA GLY A 323 36.97 -3.16 3.90
C GLY A 323 37.63 -3.69 2.63
N ALA A 324 38.70 -3.02 2.21
CA ALA A 324 39.44 -3.38 1.00
C ALA A 324 40.27 -4.65 1.21
N ASN A 325 40.17 -5.60 0.28
CA ASN A 325 41.03 -6.76 0.16
C ASN A 325 41.66 -6.78 -1.24
N VAL A 326 42.82 -7.42 -1.40
CA VAL A 326 43.57 -7.57 -2.66
C VAL A 326 42.67 -8.07 -3.80
N TYR A 327 41.84 -9.08 -3.52
CA TYR A 327 40.89 -9.63 -4.49
C TYR A 327 39.85 -8.59 -4.98
N ALA A 328 39.51 -7.60 -4.16
CA ALA A 328 38.55 -6.56 -4.56
C ALA A 328 39.16 -5.61 -5.61
N PHE A 329 40.45 -5.29 -5.50
CA PHE A 329 41.16 -4.51 -6.51
C PHE A 329 41.32 -5.28 -7.83
N GLU A 330 41.53 -6.60 -7.78
CA GLU A 330 41.50 -7.47 -8.97
C GLU A 330 40.14 -7.40 -9.67
N MET A 331 39.05 -7.56 -8.92
CA MET A 331 37.69 -7.44 -9.46
C MET A 331 37.41 -6.06 -10.05
N LEU A 332 37.86 -4.99 -9.39
CA LEU A 332 37.68 -3.62 -9.88
C LEU A 332 38.45 -3.37 -11.19
N ALA A 333 39.69 -3.85 -11.29
CA ALA A 333 40.50 -3.76 -12.50
C ALA A 333 39.85 -4.52 -13.66
N GLU A 334 39.39 -5.75 -13.41
CA GLU A 334 38.68 -6.56 -14.41
C GLU A 334 37.37 -5.90 -14.86
N TRP A 335 36.59 -5.39 -13.91
CA TRP A 335 35.36 -4.65 -14.19
C TRP A 335 35.65 -3.42 -15.07
N ALA A 336 36.64 -2.60 -14.70
CA ALA A 336 37.00 -1.39 -15.44
C ALA A 336 37.54 -1.71 -16.84
N ARG A 337 38.32 -2.78 -16.98
CA ARG A 337 38.81 -3.30 -18.26
C ARG A 337 37.64 -3.72 -19.15
N ARG A 338 36.70 -4.49 -18.61
CA ARG A 338 35.54 -4.98 -19.37
C ARG A 338 34.57 -3.86 -19.75
N LYS A 339 34.33 -2.92 -18.83
CA LYS A 339 33.41 -1.80 -19.03
C LYS A 339 33.96 -0.76 -19.99
N TYR A 340 35.19 -0.32 -19.72
CA TYR A 340 35.73 0.89 -20.30
C TYR A 340 37.04 0.69 -21.07
N GLU A 341 37.49 -0.55 -21.24
CA GLU A 341 38.80 -0.88 -21.84
C GLU A 341 39.93 -0.20 -21.08
N SER A 342 39.78 -0.12 -19.74
CA SER A 342 40.76 0.49 -18.85
C SER A 342 42.09 -0.29 -18.85
N PRO A 343 43.24 0.40 -18.92
CA PRO A 343 44.55 -0.22 -18.78
C PRO A 343 44.96 -0.45 -17.32
N LEU A 344 44.20 0.09 -16.35
CA LEU A 344 44.58 0.11 -14.93
C LEU A 344 44.80 -1.31 -14.38
N THR A 345 45.91 -1.51 -13.67
CA THR A 345 46.21 -2.78 -12.99
C THR A 345 45.72 -2.78 -11.54
N PRO A 346 45.51 -3.97 -10.93
CA PRO A 346 45.15 -4.07 -9.51
C PRO A 346 46.17 -3.38 -8.59
N GLU A 347 47.46 -3.45 -8.93
CA GLU A 347 48.55 -2.82 -8.17
C GLU A 347 48.45 -1.29 -8.23
N GLU A 348 48.25 -0.72 -9.42
CA GLU A 348 48.04 0.73 -9.60
C GLU A 348 46.83 1.21 -8.79
N LEU A 349 45.70 0.50 -8.90
CA LEU A 349 44.48 0.83 -8.15
C LEU A 349 44.69 0.76 -6.63
N SER A 350 45.47 -0.19 -6.14
CA SER A 350 45.76 -0.34 -4.70
C SER A 350 46.60 0.80 -4.12
N GLN A 351 47.34 1.52 -4.97
CA GLN A 351 48.21 2.64 -4.58
C GLN A 351 47.51 4.00 -4.66
N MET A 352 46.41 4.10 -5.41
CA MET A 352 45.64 5.33 -5.59
C MET A 352 44.73 5.64 -4.41
N GLN A 353 44.41 6.92 -4.20
CA GLN A 353 43.39 7.30 -3.23
C GLN A 353 41.98 6.99 -3.77
N PRO A 354 40.99 6.62 -2.92
CA PRO A 354 39.64 6.27 -3.37
C PRO A 354 38.98 7.35 -4.25
N LYS A 355 39.21 8.63 -3.92
CA LYS A 355 38.71 9.76 -4.71
C LYS A 355 39.31 9.80 -6.13
N GLU A 356 40.61 9.54 -6.26
CA GLU A 356 41.31 9.53 -7.54
C GLU A 356 40.84 8.37 -8.43
N ILE A 357 40.62 7.19 -7.84
CA ILE A 357 40.04 6.04 -8.53
C ILE A 357 38.64 6.38 -9.05
N PHE A 358 37.78 6.94 -8.19
CA PHE A 358 36.43 7.34 -8.57
C PHE A 358 36.44 8.34 -9.73
N GLU A 359 37.23 9.41 -9.64
CA GLU A 359 37.32 10.45 -10.67
C GLU A 359 37.83 9.89 -12.00
N THR A 360 38.82 8.99 -11.96
CA THR A 360 39.38 8.32 -13.13
C THR A 360 38.33 7.43 -13.82
N LEU A 361 37.66 6.57 -13.06
CA LEU A 361 36.62 5.69 -13.59
C LEU A 361 35.38 6.47 -14.06
N LEU A 362 35.04 7.57 -13.40
CA LEU A 362 33.96 8.45 -13.81
C LEU A 362 34.28 9.17 -15.13
N ALA A 363 35.52 9.62 -15.32
CA ALA A 363 35.95 10.19 -16.59
C ALA A 363 35.83 9.17 -17.74
N MET A 364 36.23 7.92 -17.50
CA MET A 364 36.05 6.83 -18.45
C MET A 364 34.57 6.57 -18.74
N SER A 365 33.73 6.47 -17.71
CA SER A 365 32.28 6.29 -17.86
C SER A 365 31.65 7.42 -18.71
N LYS A 366 32.01 8.68 -18.43
CA LYS A 366 31.58 9.84 -19.22
C LYS A 366 32.00 9.73 -20.67
N ALA A 367 33.25 9.40 -20.96
CA ALA A 367 33.74 9.26 -22.32
C ALA A 367 32.97 8.19 -23.12
N TRP A 368 32.71 7.03 -22.51
CA TRP A 368 31.94 5.96 -23.14
C TRP A 368 30.48 6.32 -23.39
N ASN A 369 29.84 7.02 -22.44
CA ASN A 369 28.45 7.48 -22.61
C ASN A 369 28.32 8.69 -23.56
N ASN A 370 29.38 9.50 -23.71
CA ASN A 370 29.39 10.74 -24.51
C ASN A 370 30.20 10.61 -25.81
N GLY A 371 30.02 9.52 -26.57
CA GLY A 371 30.52 9.41 -27.95
C GLY A 371 31.45 8.23 -28.21
N LYS A 372 32.34 7.85 -27.28
CA LYS A 372 33.32 6.77 -27.52
C LYS A 372 32.68 5.42 -27.85
N LEU A 373 31.50 5.12 -27.28
CA LEU A 373 30.72 3.93 -27.66
C LEU A 373 30.31 3.98 -29.14
N MET A 374 29.80 5.12 -29.59
CA MET A 374 29.34 5.32 -30.97
C MET A 374 30.50 5.22 -31.94
N GLU A 375 31.62 5.89 -31.67
CA GLU A 375 32.84 5.83 -32.49
C GLU A 375 33.37 4.39 -32.60
N THR A 376 33.43 3.66 -31.48
CA THR A 376 33.86 2.26 -31.47
C THR A 376 32.97 1.37 -32.34
N ILE A 377 31.64 1.55 -32.26
CA ILE A 377 30.68 0.79 -33.06
C ILE A 377 30.81 1.14 -34.55
N GLU A 378 30.93 2.42 -34.90
CA GLU A 378 31.10 2.87 -36.28
C GLU A 378 32.38 2.30 -36.90
N GLN A 379 33.50 2.32 -36.16
CA GLN A 379 34.75 1.71 -36.62
C GLN A 379 34.60 0.19 -36.85
N LYS A 380 33.87 -0.51 -35.97
CA LYS A 380 33.62 -1.95 -36.13
C LYS A 380 32.69 -2.25 -37.30
N LEU A 381 31.67 -1.45 -37.52
CA LEU A 381 30.74 -1.59 -38.66
C LEU A 381 31.44 -1.46 -40.01
N GLU A 382 32.50 -0.66 -40.11
CA GLU A 382 33.29 -0.53 -41.34
C GLU A 382 34.30 -1.68 -41.54
N ALA A 383 34.68 -2.36 -40.46
CA ALA A 383 35.76 -3.36 -40.48
C ALA A 383 35.29 -4.81 -40.44
N ALA A 384 34.03 -5.08 -40.12
CA ALA A 384 33.53 -6.43 -39.82
C ALA A 384 32.20 -6.74 -40.53
N ASP A 385 32.00 -8.02 -40.88
CA ASP A 385 30.74 -8.53 -41.39
C ASP A 385 29.75 -8.86 -40.26
N ALA A 386 28.50 -9.18 -40.62
CA ALA A 386 27.41 -9.42 -39.67
C ALA A 386 27.73 -10.56 -38.67
N GLU A 387 28.39 -11.63 -39.09
CA GLU A 387 28.77 -12.74 -38.19
C GLU A 387 29.85 -12.33 -37.19
N THR A 388 30.86 -11.58 -37.66
CA THR A 388 31.93 -11.07 -36.80
C THR A 388 31.38 -10.02 -35.82
N LEU A 389 30.46 -9.17 -36.25
CA LEU A 389 29.79 -8.19 -35.39
C LEU A 389 28.94 -8.87 -34.30
N ALA A 390 28.20 -9.93 -34.65
CA ALA A 390 27.43 -10.70 -33.67
C ALA A 390 28.32 -11.36 -32.61
N ARG A 391 29.45 -11.95 -33.04
CA ARG A 391 30.45 -12.53 -32.12
C ARG A 391 31.08 -11.47 -31.22
N TRP A 392 31.48 -10.34 -31.80
CA TRP A 392 32.05 -9.21 -31.06
C TRP A 392 31.06 -8.65 -30.03
N ALA A 393 29.78 -8.47 -30.39
CA ALA A 393 28.75 -8.00 -29.47
C ALA A 393 28.54 -8.97 -28.29
N LYS A 394 28.59 -10.27 -28.54
CA LYS A 394 28.51 -11.30 -27.49
C LYS A 394 29.70 -11.24 -26.54
N GLU A 395 30.91 -11.05 -27.04
CA GLU A 395 32.12 -10.95 -26.22
C GLU A 395 32.20 -9.62 -25.46
N ARG A 396 31.95 -8.49 -26.15
CA ARG A 396 32.13 -7.14 -25.62
C ARG A 396 30.98 -6.68 -24.74
N PHE A 397 29.75 -7.01 -25.09
CA PHE A 397 28.53 -6.51 -24.43
C PHE A 397 27.67 -7.61 -23.79
N GLU A 398 28.06 -8.89 -23.90
CA GLU A 398 27.24 -10.04 -23.49
C GLU A 398 25.89 -10.10 -24.20
N ALA A 399 25.79 -9.50 -25.39
CA ALA A 399 24.55 -9.44 -26.17
C ALA A 399 24.54 -10.55 -27.23
N ALA A 400 23.54 -11.44 -27.16
CA ALA A 400 23.29 -12.42 -28.21
C ALA A 400 22.44 -11.76 -29.31
N LEU A 401 23.09 -11.35 -30.40
CA LEU A 401 22.44 -10.75 -31.56
C LEU A 401 22.44 -11.73 -32.73
N GLU A 402 21.34 -11.77 -33.48
CA GLU A 402 21.26 -12.57 -34.69
C GLU A 402 21.97 -11.85 -35.85
N PRO A 403 22.81 -12.53 -36.65
CA PRO A 403 23.49 -11.91 -37.80
C PRO A 403 22.52 -11.25 -38.80
N GLU A 404 21.29 -11.75 -38.90
CA GLU A 404 20.25 -11.17 -39.77
C GLU A 404 19.92 -9.72 -39.39
N ASP A 405 19.90 -9.41 -38.09
CA ASP A 405 19.60 -8.07 -37.59
C ASP A 405 20.75 -7.08 -37.84
N LEU A 406 21.91 -7.58 -38.26
CA LEU A 406 23.14 -6.82 -38.47
C LEU A 406 23.54 -6.66 -39.95
N LYS A 407 22.73 -7.18 -40.89
CA LYS A 407 23.01 -7.05 -42.33
C LYS A 407 22.86 -5.64 -42.85
N ASP A 408 21.83 -4.93 -42.37
CA ASP A 408 21.60 -3.53 -42.71
C ASP A 408 22.43 -2.64 -41.79
N LYS A 409 23.25 -1.74 -42.36
CA LYS A 409 24.20 -0.93 -41.58
C LYS A 409 23.50 0.00 -40.58
N GLU A 410 22.37 0.61 -40.95
CA GLU A 410 21.65 1.52 -40.05
C GLU A 410 21.01 0.77 -38.89
N ARG A 411 20.35 -0.37 -39.18
CA ARG A 411 19.79 -1.25 -38.17
C ARG A 411 20.87 -1.85 -37.27
N ALA A 412 21.99 -2.29 -37.83
CA ALA A 412 23.12 -2.82 -37.07
C ALA A 412 23.66 -1.79 -36.09
N LYS A 413 23.84 -0.54 -36.55
CA LYS A 413 24.25 0.58 -35.69
C LYS A 413 23.29 0.78 -34.53
N PHE A 414 21.98 0.79 -34.78
CA PHE A 414 20.97 0.95 -33.74
C PHE A 414 21.02 -0.17 -32.70
N VAL A 415 20.99 -1.43 -33.13
CA VAL A 415 20.97 -2.61 -32.23
C VAL A 415 22.26 -2.73 -31.42
N LEU A 416 23.43 -2.45 -32.04
CA LEU A 416 24.71 -2.46 -31.33
C LEU A 416 24.81 -1.31 -30.31
N LEU A 417 24.28 -0.12 -30.63
CA LEU A 417 24.22 1.00 -29.69
C LEU A 417 23.31 0.68 -28.51
N GLU A 418 22.16 0.06 -28.76
CA GLU A 418 21.23 -0.38 -27.71
C GLU A 418 21.88 -1.43 -26.79
N ALA A 419 22.55 -2.43 -27.37
CA ALA A 419 23.30 -3.44 -26.64
C ALA A 419 24.42 -2.82 -25.80
N GLY A 420 25.22 -1.91 -26.39
CA GLY A 420 26.30 -1.21 -25.71
C GLY A 420 25.81 -0.32 -24.57
N ARG A 421 24.74 0.47 -24.79
CA ARG A 421 24.11 1.30 -23.75
C ARG A 421 23.57 0.45 -22.60
N SER A 422 22.86 -0.64 -22.93
CA SER A 422 22.34 -1.59 -21.94
C SER A 422 23.47 -2.21 -21.12
N PHE A 423 24.57 -2.56 -21.76
CA PHE A 423 25.77 -3.07 -21.11
C PHE A 423 26.38 -2.02 -20.17
N LEU A 424 26.56 -0.76 -20.60
CA LEU A 424 27.18 0.30 -19.78
C LEU A 424 26.41 0.57 -18.49
N ARG A 425 25.07 0.61 -18.55
CA ARG A 425 24.20 0.92 -17.40
C ARG A 425 23.75 -0.28 -16.56
N ARG A 426 24.26 -1.48 -16.83
CA ARG A 426 23.76 -2.76 -16.27
C ARG A 426 23.50 -2.72 -14.77
N GLU A 427 24.43 -2.16 -14.00
CA GLU A 427 24.36 -2.06 -12.54
C GLU A 427 23.16 -1.22 -12.09
N LEU A 428 22.87 -0.13 -12.81
CA LEU A 428 21.68 0.69 -12.56
C LEU A 428 20.41 -0.07 -12.96
N ALA A 429 20.40 -0.80 -14.07
CA ALA A 429 19.27 -1.63 -14.46
C ALA A 429 18.99 -2.75 -13.44
N ASP A 430 20.02 -3.31 -12.81
CA ASP A 430 19.87 -4.26 -11.71
C ASP A 430 19.28 -3.60 -10.45
N LEU A 431 19.68 -2.36 -10.12
CA LEU A 431 19.04 -1.56 -9.07
C LEU A 431 17.57 -1.29 -9.37
N GLU A 432 17.25 -0.84 -10.58
CA GLU A 432 15.89 -0.56 -11.03
C GLU A 432 15.00 -1.80 -10.89
N ARG A 433 15.49 -2.94 -11.39
CA ARG A 433 14.79 -4.23 -11.29
C ARG A 433 14.51 -4.59 -9.83
N PHE A 434 15.51 -4.43 -8.98
CA PHE A 434 15.40 -4.72 -7.55
C PHE A 434 14.36 -3.83 -6.87
N VAL A 435 14.47 -2.51 -7.06
CA VAL A 435 13.55 -1.50 -6.50
C VAL A 435 12.12 -1.76 -6.96
N LEU A 436 11.90 -1.90 -8.27
CA LEU A 436 10.59 -2.17 -8.85
C LEU A 436 10.00 -3.46 -8.28
N THR A 437 10.76 -4.56 -8.26
CA THR A 437 10.26 -5.84 -7.76
C THR A 437 9.88 -5.76 -6.28
N GLN A 438 10.72 -5.13 -5.45
CA GLN A 438 10.47 -5.02 -4.02
C GLN A 438 9.21 -4.18 -3.72
N ILE A 439 9.06 -3.03 -4.39
CA ILE A 439 7.89 -2.16 -4.20
C ILE A 439 6.63 -2.86 -4.70
N PHE A 440 6.64 -3.41 -5.92
CA PHE A 440 5.48 -4.14 -6.47
C PHE A 440 5.04 -5.27 -5.54
N ASP A 441 5.98 -6.10 -5.06
CA ASP A 441 5.66 -7.25 -4.22
C ASP A 441 5.14 -6.85 -2.84
N THR A 442 5.62 -5.74 -2.27
CA THR A 442 5.17 -5.26 -0.96
C THR A 442 3.77 -4.65 -1.09
N THR A 443 3.57 -3.71 -2.01
CA THR A 443 2.29 -3.03 -2.16
C THR A 443 1.18 -3.99 -2.62
N TRP A 444 1.50 -5.01 -3.43
CA TRP A 444 0.53 -6.04 -3.80
C TRP A 444 0.09 -6.91 -2.62
N LYS A 445 1.02 -7.27 -1.72
CA LYS A 445 0.65 -8.02 -0.50
C LYS A 445 -0.26 -7.21 0.40
N ASP A 446 0.04 -5.92 0.57
CA ASP A 446 -0.79 -5.00 1.36
C ASP A 446 -2.19 -4.87 0.74
N HIS A 447 -2.28 -4.78 -0.60
CA HIS A 447 -3.54 -4.77 -1.33
C HIS A 447 -4.34 -6.07 -1.17
N LEU A 448 -3.71 -7.24 -1.27
CA LEU A 448 -4.38 -8.52 -1.03
C LEU A 448 -5.01 -8.57 0.37
N TYR A 449 -4.27 -8.14 1.38
CA TYR A 449 -4.76 -8.06 2.75
C TYR A 449 -5.96 -7.10 2.88
N ALA A 450 -5.88 -5.93 2.22
CA ALA A 450 -6.98 -4.98 2.20
C ALA A 450 -8.22 -5.52 1.46
N MET A 451 -8.03 -6.28 0.38
CA MET A 451 -9.13 -6.91 -0.37
C MET A 451 -9.82 -8.04 0.41
N ASP A 452 -9.08 -8.76 1.26
CA ASP A 452 -9.67 -9.75 2.18
C ASP A 452 -10.56 -9.06 3.22
N HIS A 453 -10.09 -7.98 3.84
CA HIS A 453 -10.90 -7.16 4.76
C HIS A 453 -12.12 -6.53 4.11
N LEU A 454 -11.95 -6.03 2.88
CA LEU A 454 -13.07 -5.49 2.12
C LEU A 454 -14.13 -6.57 1.90
N LYS A 455 -13.73 -7.77 1.52
CA LYS A 455 -14.65 -8.89 1.28
C LYS A 455 -15.42 -9.29 2.54
N GLU A 456 -14.78 -9.28 3.70
CA GLU A 456 -15.43 -9.58 4.99
C GLU A 456 -16.43 -8.50 5.41
N SER A 457 -16.08 -7.23 5.20
CA SER A 457 -16.90 -6.08 5.64
C SER A 457 -18.02 -5.69 4.65
N ILE A 458 -17.89 -6.01 3.36
CA ILE A 458 -18.81 -5.52 2.31
C ILE A 458 -20.26 -5.99 2.50
N MET A 459 -20.45 -7.14 3.15
CA MET A 459 -21.79 -7.67 3.42
C MET A 459 -22.63 -6.73 4.31
N LEU A 460 -22.00 -5.85 5.10
CA LEU A 460 -22.70 -4.85 5.89
C LEU A 460 -23.34 -3.76 5.03
N ARG A 461 -22.89 -3.54 3.79
CA ARG A 461 -23.51 -2.56 2.88
C ARG A 461 -24.90 -3.00 2.40
N ALA A 462 -25.23 -4.30 2.50
CA ALA A 462 -26.57 -4.80 2.20
C ALA A 462 -27.65 -4.17 3.10
N TYR A 463 -27.30 -3.75 4.32
CA TYR A 463 -28.22 -3.06 5.22
C TYR A 463 -28.64 -1.68 4.71
N ALA A 464 -27.87 -1.08 3.80
CA ALA A 464 -28.17 0.20 3.16
C ALA A 464 -28.84 0.04 1.78
N GLU A 465 -29.45 -1.13 1.51
CA GLU A 465 -30.11 -1.46 0.24
C GLU A 465 -29.21 -1.37 -1.00
N LYS A 466 -27.89 -1.45 -0.80
CA LYS A 466 -26.90 -1.50 -1.87
C LYS A 466 -26.48 -2.93 -2.15
N ASP A 467 -26.23 -3.25 -3.43
CA ASP A 467 -25.70 -4.56 -3.82
C ASP A 467 -24.22 -4.69 -3.40
N PRO A 468 -23.88 -5.58 -2.44
CA PRO A 468 -22.51 -5.74 -1.96
C PRO A 468 -21.51 -6.12 -3.06
N LYS A 469 -21.95 -6.80 -4.13
CA LYS A 469 -21.08 -7.23 -5.22
C LYS A 469 -20.66 -6.05 -6.08
N ILE A 470 -21.62 -5.17 -6.39
CA ILE A 470 -21.34 -3.95 -7.16
C ILE A 470 -20.40 -3.06 -6.36
N GLU A 471 -20.69 -2.88 -5.07
CA GLU A 471 -19.85 -2.10 -4.17
C GLU A 471 -18.45 -2.70 -4.02
N TYR A 472 -18.31 -4.02 -3.86
CA TYR A 472 -17.01 -4.70 -3.83
C TYR A 472 -16.21 -4.45 -5.10
N LYS A 473 -16.85 -4.52 -6.27
CA LYS A 473 -16.19 -4.28 -7.55
C LYS A 473 -15.70 -2.84 -7.69
N GLN A 474 -16.53 -1.87 -7.32
CA GLN A 474 -16.18 -0.45 -7.39
C GLN A 474 -15.06 -0.10 -6.41
N GLU A 475 -15.23 -0.49 -5.15
CA GLU A 475 -14.27 -0.24 -4.08
C GLU A 475 -12.94 -0.96 -4.35
N GLY A 476 -13.01 -2.25 -4.71
CA GLY A 476 -11.83 -3.03 -5.05
C GLY A 476 -11.05 -2.48 -6.24
N PHE A 477 -11.74 -1.93 -7.25
CA PHE A 477 -11.07 -1.26 -8.38
C PHE A 477 -10.44 0.08 -7.97
N ARG A 478 -11.11 0.87 -7.11
CA ARG A 478 -10.56 2.09 -6.54
C ARG A 478 -9.27 1.82 -5.76
N MET A 479 -9.32 0.86 -4.84
CA MET A 479 -8.15 0.44 -4.05
C MET A 479 -7.02 -0.09 -4.94
N PHE A 480 -7.34 -0.81 -6.02
CA PHE A 480 -6.34 -1.28 -6.96
C PHE A 480 -5.63 -0.13 -7.71
N ASN A 481 -6.36 0.90 -8.14
CA ASN A 481 -5.74 2.06 -8.78
C ASN A 481 -4.91 2.89 -7.79
N GLU A 482 -5.37 3.03 -6.55
CA GLU A 482 -4.60 3.67 -5.48
C GLU A 482 -3.31 2.91 -5.16
N MET A 483 -3.38 1.58 -5.15
CA MET A 483 -2.21 0.71 -5.03
C MET A 483 -1.21 0.94 -6.18
N LEU A 484 -1.70 1.08 -7.43
CA LEU A 484 -0.84 1.39 -8.57
C LEU A 484 -0.16 2.76 -8.43
N ARG A 485 -0.91 3.81 -8.05
CA ARG A 485 -0.33 5.15 -7.77
C ARG A 485 0.70 5.12 -6.65
N THR A 486 0.42 4.37 -5.58
CA THR A 486 1.35 4.16 -4.46
C THR A 486 2.66 3.52 -4.92
N ILE A 487 2.61 2.61 -5.90
CA ILE A 487 3.82 2.02 -6.50
C ILE A 487 4.63 3.11 -7.22
N GLU A 488 3.97 3.92 -8.06
CA GLU A 488 4.61 4.99 -8.84
C GLU A 488 5.29 6.01 -7.92
N ASP A 489 4.57 6.46 -6.89
CA ASP A 489 5.10 7.38 -5.89
C ASP A 489 6.32 6.82 -5.14
N ARG A 490 6.21 5.59 -4.63
CA ARG A 490 7.32 4.95 -3.92
C ARG A 490 8.53 4.71 -4.79
N VAL A 491 8.34 4.34 -6.06
CA VAL A 491 9.45 4.13 -7.00
C VAL A 491 10.17 5.45 -7.26
N THR A 492 9.42 6.50 -7.59
CA THR A 492 9.98 7.83 -7.90
C THR A 492 10.68 8.47 -6.69
N ASP A 493 10.19 8.22 -5.47
CA ASP A 493 10.83 8.69 -4.24
C ASP A 493 12.22 8.08 -4.03
N ILE A 494 12.37 6.77 -4.27
CA ILE A 494 13.58 6.06 -3.85
C ILE A 494 14.61 5.87 -4.98
N ILE A 495 14.19 5.90 -6.24
CA ILE A 495 15.05 5.53 -7.38
C ILE A 495 16.29 6.41 -7.49
N PHE A 496 16.21 7.68 -7.11
CA PHE A 496 17.35 8.62 -7.12
C PHE A 496 18.22 8.56 -5.85
N ARG A 497 17.77 7.90 -4.79
CA ARG A 497 18.47 7.87 -3.49
C ARG A 497 19.15 6.54 -3.21
N VAL A 498 18.47 5.42 -3.49
CA VAL A 498 18.91 4.07 -3.11
C VAL A 498 20.21 3.66 -3.81
N ARG A 499 21.08 2.93 -3.10
CA ARG A 499 22.28 2.29 -3.62
C ARG A 499 22.27 0.79 -3.31
N LEU A 500 22.64 -0.06 -4.27
CA LEU A 500 22.89 -1.49 -4.01
C LEU A 500 24.28 -1.69 -3.41
N GLN A 501 24.38 -2.58 -2.43
CA GLN A 501 25.67 -3.07 -1.95
C GLN A 501 26.20 -4.16 -2.89
N ALA A 502 27.48 -4.06 -3.27
CA ALA A 502 28.17 -5.08 -4.04
C ALA A 502 28.10 -6.45 -3.33
N GLY A 503 27.71 -7.50 -4.03
CA GLY A 503 27.53 -8.84 -3.46
C GLY A 503 26.12 -9.14 -2.92
N GLN A 504 25.21 -8.17 -2.87
CA GLN A 504 23.77 -8.46 -2.80
C GLN A 504 23.25 -8.95 -4.17
N GLN A 505 23.82 -10.03 -4.71
CA GLN A 505 23.12 -10.82 -5.71
C GLN A 505 21.97 -11.56 -5.03
N ARG A 506 20.75 -11.33 -5.52
CA ARG A 506 19.55 -12.18 -5.38
C ARG A 506 19.45 -12.95 -4.04
N ARG A 507 19.55 -12.26 -2.89
CA ARG A 507 19.16 -12.85 -1.61
C ARG A 507 17.71 -12.49 -1.29
N SER A 508 16.91 -13.54 -1.16
CA SER A 508 15.50 -13.57 -0.77
C SER A 508 15.15 -12.61 0.39
N VAL A 509 14.29 -11.63 0.08
CA VAL A 509 13.05 -11.18 0.75
C VAL A 509 13.04 -10.78 2.24
N TYR A 510 14.08 -10.97 3.07
CA TYR A 510 13.94 -10.69 4.52
C TYR A 510 14.95 -9.76 5.20
N ASN A 511 16.04 -9.34 4.55
CA ASN A 511 17.09 -8.54 5.22
C ASN A 511 17.18 -7.06 4.81
N VAL A 512 16.16 -6.49 4.16
CA VAL A 512 16.03 -5.02 4.02
C VAL A 512 15.31 -4.41 5.23
N ARG A 513 14.95 -5.22 6.23
CA ARG A 513 14.25 -4.74 7.43
C ARG A 513 15.13 -3.92 8.40
N GLU A 514 16.46 -3.96 8.30
CA GLU A 514 17.32 -3.24 9.25
C GLU A 514 17.67 -1.81 8.80
N THR A 515 17.90 -1.57 7.50
CA THR A 515 18.19 -0.22 6.99
C THR A 515 16.95 0.60 6.66
N GLN A 516 15.84 -0.02 6.23
CA GLN A 516 14.57 0.72 6.08
C GLN A 516 13.91 1.04 7.43
N LYS A 517 14.16 0.26 8.49
CA LYS A 517 13.61 0.58 9.81
C LYS A 517 14.20 1.83 10.43
N GLN A 518 15.39 2.29 10.09
CA GLN A 518 15.92 3.50 10.75
C GLN A 518 15.36 4.80 10.14
N GLU A 519 15.22 4.87 8.82
CA GLU A 519 14.69 6.08 8.16
C GLU A 519 13.16 6.11 8.10
N VAL A 520 12.51 4.96 7.87
CA VAL A 520 11.04 4.86 7.90
C VAL A 520 10.51 4.84 9.33
N SER A 521 11.23 4.29 10.31
CA SER A 521 10.82 4.47 11.72
C SER A 521 11.03 5.90 12.20
N GLN A 522 11.91 6.71 11.61
CA GLN A 522 11.98 8.14 11.94
C GLN A 522 10.75 8.90 11.41
N PHE A 523 10.27 8.56 10.21
CA PHE A 523 9.02 9.11 9.67
C PHE A 523 7.76 8.57 10.38
N GLU A 524 7.68 7.26 10.67
CA GLU A 524 6.59 6.67 11.44
C GLU A 524 6.63 7.07 12.92
N SER A 525 7.80 7.31 13.50
CA SER A 525 7.91 7.83 14.88
C SER A 525 7.60 9.32 14.94
N ALA A 526 7.91 10.12 13.91
CA ALA A 526 7.45 11.49 13.81
C ALA A 526 5.92 11.56 13.62
N ALA A 527 5.35 10.70 12.77
CA ALA A 527 3.90 10.58 12.59
C ALA A 527 3.19 10.00 13.83
N ARG A 528 3.80 9.04 14.54
CA ARG A 528 3.31 8.52 15.84
C ARG A 528 3.50 9.51 16.98
N GLN A 529 4.55 10.34 16.97
CA GLN A 529 4.75 11.40 17.95
C GLN A 529 3.79 12.56 17.71
N GLN A 530 3.47 12.88 16.45
CA GLN A 530 2.38 13.79 16.12
C GLN A 530 1.02 13.18 16.53
N ALA A 531 0.72 11.93 16.17
CA ALA A 531 -0.52 11.26 16.59
C ALA A 531 -0.63 11.06 18.12
N ALA A 532 0.49 10.87 18.82
CA ALA A 532 0.54 10.81 20.29
C ALA A 532 0.52 12.19 20.95
N ALA A 533 0.89 13.27 20.23
CA ALA A 533 0.74 14.65 20.67
C ALA A 533 -0.68 15.19 20.44
N THR A 534 -1.45 14.59 19.54
CA THR A 534 -2.88 14.90 19.31
C THR A 534 -3.85 13.97 20.04
N ALA A 535 -3.37 12.88 20.65
CA ALA A 535 -4.20 12.03 21.49
C ALA A 535 -4.44 12.71 22.86
N PRO A 536 -5.70 12.78 23.36
CA PRO A 536 -5.96 13.28 24.70
C PRO A 536 -5.21 12.43 25.73
N GLN A 537 -4.33 13.08 26.51
CA GLN A 537 -3.59 12.46 27.61
C GLN A 537 -4.53 12.15 28.78
N GLY A 538 -5.36 11.13 28.62
CA GLY A 538 -5.92 10.38 29.72
C GLY A 538 -4.88 9.37 30.19
N GLU A 539 -4.28 9.63 31.34
CA GLU A 539 -3.36 8.71 32.01
C GLU A 539 -4.15 7.48 32.52
N GLN A 540 -4.58 6.61 31.60
CA GLN A 540 -4.92 5.24 31.99
C GLN A 540 -3.61 4.52 32.22
N THR A 541 -3.17 4.55 33.47
CA THR A 541 -2.27 3.53 33.99
C THR A 541 -2.93 2.18 33.71
N VAL A 542 -2.48 1.52 32.64
CA VAL A 542 -2.78 0.11 32.41
C VAL A 542 -2.20 -0.58 33.63
N LYS A 543 -3.05 -0.92 34.61
CA LYS A 543 -2.68 -1.81 35.69
C LYS A 543 -2.29 -3.10 35.01
N THR A 544 -0.99 -3.32 34.83
CA THR A 544 -0.45 -4.61 34.45
C THR A 544 -0.99 -5.58 35.48
N ILE A 545 -1.93 -6.43 35.07
CA ILE A 545 -2.49 -7.46 35.93
C ILE A 545 -1.32 -8.39 36.23
N LYS A 546 -0.67 -8.18 37.39
CA LYS A 546 0.22 -9.16 37.98
C LYS A 546 -0.69 -10.30 38.38
N LEU A 547 -0.67 -11.38 37.59
CA LEU A 547 -1.26 -12.64 37.98
C LEU A 547 -0.60 -13.05 39.31
N GLU A 548 -1.38 -13.13 40.39
CA GLU A 548 -0.89 -13.59 41.70
C GLU A 548 -0.38 -15.04 41.66
N GLN A 549 -0.63 -15.76 40.56
CA GLN A 549 -0.23 -17.14 40.36
C GLN A 549 0.52 -17.31 39.03
N PRO A 550 1.63 -18.06 39.01
CA PRO A 550 2.40 -18.29 37.80
C PRO A 550 1.54 -18.97 36.72
N LYS A 551 1.71 -18.53 35.47
CA LYS A 551 1.00 -19.06 34.31
C LYS A 551 1.30 -20.56 34.18
N VAL A 552 0.30 -21.41 34.41
CA VAL A 552 0.44 -22.87 34.37
C VAL A 552 0.93 -23.28 32.97
N GLY A 553 2.13 -23.84 32.91
CA GLY A 553 2.74 -24.31 31.67
C GLY A 553 1.99 -25.51 31.11
N ARG A 554 2.02 -25.66 29.78
CA ARG A 554 1.30 -26.73 29.04
C ARG A 554 1.63 -28.16 29.55
N ASN A 555 2.79 -28.36 30.17
CA ASN A 555 3.24 -29.64 30.73
C ASN A 555 3.14 -29.76 32.26
N ASP A 556 2.69 -28.71 32.95
CA ASP A 556 2.61 -28.67 34.42
C ASP A 556 1.39 -29.44 34.94
N PRO A 557 1.36 -29.82 36.23
CA PRO A 557 0.19 -30.43 36.85
C PRO A 557 -1.04 -29.53 36.73
N CYS A 558 -2.17 -30.11 36.33
CA CYS A 558 -3.40 -29.34 36.11
C CYS A 558 -3.96 -28.84 37.45
N PRO A 559 -4.27 -27.53 37.58
CA PRO A 559 -4.70 -26.93 38.86
C PRO A 559 -6.08 -27.40 39.35
N CYS A 560 -6.82 -28.15 38.54
CA CYS A 560 -8.09 -28.77 38.95
C CYS A 560 -7.92 -30.02 39.85
N GLY A 561 -6.69 -30.36 40.26
CA GLY A 561 -6.41 -31.49 41.15
C GLY A 561 -6.52 -32.88 40.51
N SER A 562 -6.61 -32.96 39.17
CA SER A 562 -6.84 -34.23 38.46
C SER A 562 -5.62 -35.15 38.33
N GLY A 563 -4.44 -34.72 38.81
CA GLY A 563 -3.18 -35.45 38.67
C GLY A 563 -2.62 -35.54 37.24
N LYS A 564 -3.29 -34.96 36.24
CA LYS A 564 -2.87 -34.97 34.82
C LYS A 564 -2.15 -33.68 34.43
N LYS A 565 -1.31 -33.71 33.40
CA LYS A 565 -0.68 -32.49 32.81
C LYS A 565 -1.75 -31.57 32.19
N TYR A 566 -1.59 -30.25 32.30
CA TYR A 566 -2.58 -29.25 31.87
C TYR A 566 -3.09 -29.47 30.43
N LYS A 567 -2.22 -29.76 29.46
CA LYS A 567 -2.60 -30.07 28.06
C LYS A 567 -3.48 -31.30 27.84
N LYS A 568 -3.52 -32.21 28.82
CA LYS A 568 -4.33 -33.45 28.78
C LYS A 568 -5.55 -33.37 29.70
N CYS A 569 -5.90 -32.16 30.17
CA CYS A 569 -7.03 -31.91 31.06
C CYS A 569 -7.69 -30.58 30.69
N CYS A 570 -7.63 -29.55 31.55
CA CYS A 570 -8.30 -28.27 31.30
C CYS A 570 -7.78 -27.53 30.05
N GLY A 571 -6.54 -27.77 29.62
CA GLY A 571 -5.96 -27.20 28.41
C GLY A 571 -6.23 -28.00 27.12
N GLN A 572 -7.16 -28.96 27.15
CA GLN A 572 -7.50 -29.81 26.01
C GLN A 572 -8.67 -29.25 25.16
N ARG A 573 -9.34 -28.21 25.65
CA ARG A 573 -10.32 -27.41 24.89
C ARG A 573 -9.71 -26.03 24.63
N GLY A 574 -9.06 -25.89 23.49
CA GLY A 574 -8.38 -24.68 23.04
C GLY A 574 -7.72 -24.96 21.70
#